data_AF-A0A241UZF9-F1
#
_entry.id   AF-A0A241UZF9-F1
#
_cell.length_a   1.000
_cell.length_b   1.000
_cell.length_c   1.000
_cell.angle_alpha   90.00
_cell.angle_beta   90.00
_cell.angle_gamma   90.00
#
_symmetry.space_group_name_H-M   'P 1'
#
loop_
_entity.id
_entity.type
_entity.pdbx_description
1 polymer ?
#
loop_
_entity_poly.entity_id
_entity_poly.type
_entity_poly.pdbx_seq_one_letter_code
_entity_poly.pdbx_strand_id
1 'polypeptide(L)'
;MRMSERELELHLKRHAKRKNHALEQSKQKNDAKVREANQQALETITEPNTKGEGKVILKCEIPSTPPSVNHYWVGTGRTCKVSDRGRDFHDLVAMTIPQLNTTSRLKLDVTFHFPNRQRRDIDNFLKATIDSLVKCGLCVDDEQFDELSVKRGEIIKGGLIKIIVLELQK
;
A
#
# COMPACT_ATOMS: atom_id res chain seq x y z
N MET A 1 -9.23 63.42 36.30
CA MET A 1 -9.23 62.18 37.09
C MET A 1 -8.18 61.24 36.50
N ARG A 2 -7.18 60.80 37.28
CA ARG A 2 -6.19 59.81 36.84
C ARG A 2 -6.80 58.42 37.03
N MET A 3 -6.87 57.61 35.98
CA MET A 3 -7.33 56.22 36.07
C MET A 3 -6.47 55.45 37.09
N SER A 4 -7.11 54.61 37.91
CA SER A 4 -6.41 53.78 38.88
C SER A 4 -5.51 52.78 38.16
N GLU A 5 -4.32 52.50 38.69
CA GLU A 5 -3.37 51.53 38.11
C GLU A 5 -4.03 50.16 37.83
N ARG A 6 -4.98 49.78 38.69
CA ARG A 6 -5.75 48.53 38.58
C ARG A 6 -6.70 48.53 37.38
N GLU A 7 -7.26 49.69 37.04
CA GLU A 7 -8.14 49.85 35.86
C GLU A 7 -7.32 49.84 34.57
N LEU A 8 -6.12 50.44 34.59
CA LEU A 8 -5.18 50.43 33.47
C LEU A 8 -4.69 49.00 33.19
N GLU A 9 -4.36 48.24 34.23
CA GLU A 9 -3.91 46.85 34.11
C GLU A 9 -5.01 45.93 33.56
N LEU A 10 -6.26 46.10 34.01
CA LEU A 10 -7.41 45.37 33.48
C LEU A 10 -7.67 45.70 32.00
N HIS A 11 -7.51 46.96 31.61
CA HIS A 11 -7.66 47.39 30.23
C HIS A 11 -6.58 46.77 29.32
N LEU A 12 -5.31 46.81 29.74
CA LEU A 12 -4.19 46.21 29.02
C LEU A 12 -4.32 44.67 28.90
N LYS A 13 -4.76 43.99 29.98
CA LYS A 13 -5.04 42.54 29.96
C LYS A 13 -6.16 42.18 28.99
N ARG A 14 -7.23 42.99 28.88
CA ARG A 14 -8.29 42.79 27.87
C ARG A 14 -7.76 42.94 26.44
N HIS A 15 -6.87 43.89 26.21
CA HIS A 15 -6.21 44.07 24.90
C HIS A 15 -5.29 42.90 24.54
N ALA A 16 -4.47 42.43 25.47
CA ALA A 16 -3.60 41.27 25.26
C ALA A 16 -4.42 39.99 24.99
N LYS A 17 -5.52 39.77 25.72
CA LYS A 17 -6.42 38.63 25.52
C LYS A 17 -7.08 38.65 24.13
N ARG A 18 -7.52 39.83 23.66
CA ARG A 18 -8.06 40.00 22.29
C ARG A 18 -7.01 39.70 21.22
N LYS A 19 -5.78 40.17 21.39
CA LYS A 19 -4.67 39.91 20.45
C LYS A 19 -4.33 38.42 20.38
N ASN A 20 -4.27 37.74 21.53
CA ASN A 20 -3.99 36.31 21.60
C ASN A 20 -5.13 35.47 20.99
N HIS A 21 -6.38 35.82 21.28
CA HIS A 21 -7.54 35.14 20.69
C HIS A 21 -7.59 35.29 19.17
N ALA A 22 -7.24 36.47 18.63
CA ALA A 22 -7.16 36.68 17.18
C ALA A 22 -6.03 35.85 16.53
N LEU A 23 -4.90 35.69 17.22
CA LEU A 23 -3.78 34.86 16.78
C LEU A 23 -4.12 33.37 16.83
N GLU A 24 -4.82 32.92 17.86
CA GLU A 24 -5.30 31.54 17.98
C GLU A 24 -6.34 31.23 16.89
N GLN A 25 -7.25 32.16 16.62
CA GLN A 25 -8.22 32.01 15.52
C GLN A 25 -7.55 31.95 14.15
N SER A 26 -6.52 32.77 13.89
CA SER A 26 -5.79 32.72 12.62
C SER A 26 -4.97 31.43 12.49
N LYS A 27 -4.36 30.96 13.58
CA LYS A 27 -3.63 29.68 13.62
C LYS A 27 -4.57 28.49 13.40
N GLN A 28 -5.73 28.46 14.05
CA GLN A 28 -6.75 27.42 13.84
C GLN A 28 -7.28 27.41 12.41
N LYS A 29 -7.54 28.58 11.81
CA LYS A 29 -7.96 28.69 10.40
C LYS A 29 -6.87 28.18 9.44
N ASN A 30 -5.60 28.51 9.70
CA ASN A 30 -4.48 28.02 8.89
C ASN A 30 -4.28 26.51 9.05
N ASP A 31 -4.32 25.98 10.27
CA ASP A 31 -4.19 24.54 10.53
C ASP A 31 -5.35 23.75 9.92
N ALA A 32 -6.58 24.29 9.94
CA ALA A 32 -7.73 23.71 9.24
C ALA A 32 -7.54 23.72 7.72
N LYS A 33 -7.06 24.83 7.14
CA LYS A 33 -6.75 24.93 5.71
C LYS A 33 -5.64 23.98 5.26
N VAL A 34 -4.62 23.77 6.09
CA VAL A 34 -3.55 22.78 5.83
C VAL A 34 -4.08 21.35 5.92
N ARG A 35 -5.00 21.06 6.86
CA ARG A 35 -5.68 19.76 6.94
C ARG A 35 -6.59 19.51 5.75
N GLU A 36 -7.37 20.50 5.31
CA GLU A 36 -8.20 20.43 4.10
C GLU A 36 -7.32 20.23 2.85
N ALA A 37 -6.21 20.96 2.71
CA ALA A 37 -5.28 20.78 1.60
C ALA A 37 -4.60 19.39 1.63
N ASN A 38 -4.25 18.88 2.81
CA ASN A 38 -3.71 17.54 2.97
C ASN A 38 -4.77 16.45 2.73
N GLN A 39 -6.03 16.68 3.13
CA GLN A 39 -7.17 15.81 2.81
C GLN A 39 -7.42 15.80 1.31
N GLN A 40 -7.44 16.95 0.63
CA GLN A 40 -7.54 17.03 -0.82
C GLN A 40 -6.36 16.35 -1.52
N ALA A 41 -5.13 16.52 -1.03
CA ALA A 41 -3.96 15.82 -1.58
C ALA A 41 -4.03 14.30 -1.35
N LEU A 42 -4.47 13.86 -0.17
CA LEU A 42 -4.75 12.45 0.14
C LEU A 42 -5.90 11.91 -0.72
N GLU A 43 -6.97 12.66 -0.94
CA GLU A 43 -8.10 12.32 -1.82
C GLU A 43 -7.71 12.33 -3.29
N THR A 44 -6.73 13.13 -3.71
CA THR A 44 -6.18 13.11 -5.08
C THR A 44 -5.27 11.89 -5.28
N ILE A 45 -4.51 11.50 -4.25
CA ILE A 45 -3.71 10.25 -4.26
C ILE A 45 -4.61 9.02 -4.05
N THR A 46 -5.75 9.23 -3.40
CA THR A 46 -6.84 8.27 -3.16
C THR A 46 -8.03 8.61 -4.06
N GLU A 47 -7.78 8.97 -5.32
CA GLU A 47 -8.73 8.65 -6.37
C GLU A 47 -8.53 7.16 -6.65
N PRO A 48 -9.42 6.26 -6.22
CA PRO A 48 -9.48 4.97 -6.85
C PRO A 48 -10.18 5.16 -8.20
N ASN A 49 -9.55 4.64 -9.25
CA ASN A 49 -10.14 4.39 -10.58
C ASN A 49 -10.19 5.63 -11.50
N THR A 50 -10.08 5.55 -12.82
CA THR A 50 -10.53 4.46 -13.69
C THR A 50 -9.89 4.58 -15.07
N LYS A 51 -9.02 3.62 -15.43
CA LYS A 51 -8.98 3.04 -16.77
C LYS A 51 -8.80 1.56 -16.56
N GLY A 52 -9.93 0.86 -16.56
CA GLY A 52 -10.09 -0.52 -16.13
C GLY A 52 -11.23 -0.58 -15.12
N GLU A 53 -12.47 -0.62 -15.62
CA GLU A 53 -13.68 -0.93 -14.85
C GLU A 53 -13.60 -2.38 -14.40
N GLY A 54 -12.80 -2.63 -13.36
CA GLY A 54 -12.54 -3.97 -12.88
C GLY A 54 -13.13 -4.24 -11.51
N LYS A 55 -13.87 -5.33 -11.38
CA LYS A 55 -14.37 -5.78 -10.08
C LYS A 55 -13.19 -6.29 -9.26
N VAL A 56 -12.93 -5.70 -8.09
CA VAL A 56 -11.90 -6.23 -7.18
C VAL A 56 -12.34 -7.61 -6.70
N ILE A 57 -11.57 -8.63 -7.11
CA ILE A 57 -11.80 -10.03 -6.73
C ILE A 57 -11.10 -10.33 -5.41
N LEU A 58 -9.86 -9.88 -5.27
CA LEU A 58 -9.00 -10.21 -4.15
C LEU A 58 -8.22 -8.99 -3.70
N LYS A 59 -8.19 -8.78 -2.39
CA LYS A 59 -7.27 -7.86 -1.73
C LYS A 59 -6.68 -8.57 -0.53
N CYS A 60 -5.39 -8.88 -0.59
CA CYS A 60 -4.69 -9.54 0.50
C CYS A 60 -3.35 -8.88 0.79
N GLU A 61 -2.95 -8.97 2.06
CA GLU A 61 -1.65 -8.54 2.53
C GLU A 61 -0.93 -9.77 3.12
N ILE A 62 0.24 -10.10 2.58
CA ILE A 62 1.05 -11.24 3.01
C ILE A 62 2.24 -10.68 3.80
N PRO A 63 2.33 -10.93 5.11
CA PRO A 63 3.41 -10.42 5.97
C PRO A 63 4.69 -11.25 5.80
N SER A 64 5.19 -11.32 4.57
CA SER A 64 6.41 -12.05 4.22
C SER A 64 7.11 -11.37 3.06
N THR A 65 8.40 -11.65 2.88
CA THR A 65 9.10 -11.34 1.64
C THR A 65 9.07 -12.56 0.73
N PRO A 66 8.72 -12.42 -0.56
CA PRO A 66 8.84 -13.53 -1.48
C PRO A 66 10.31 -13.94 -1.59
N PRO A 67 10.62 -15.22 -1.79
CA PRO A 67 11.96 -15.63 -2.21
C PRO A 67 12.27 -15.01 -3.59
N SER A 68 13.55 -14.74 -3.87
CA SER A 68 13.92 -14.41 -5.24
C SER A 68 13.78 -15.65 -6.13
N VAL A 69 13.55 -15.49 -7.44
CA VAL A 69 13.48 -16.61 -8.41
C VAL A 69 14.66 -17.58 -8.25
N ASN A 70 15.86 -17.04 -8.05
CA ASN A 70 17.08 -17.84 -7.86
C ASN A 70 17.04 -18.75 -6.63
N HIS A 71 16.30 -18.35 -5.59
CA HIS A 71 16.07 -19.16 -4.40
C HIS A 71 14.75 -19.95 -4.48
N TYR A 72 13.93 -19.69 -5.50
CA TYR A 72 12.65 -20.35 -5.71
C TYR A 72 12.83 -21.64 -6.52
N TRP A 73 13.67 -21.62 -7.56
CA TRP A 73 13.98 -22.80 -8.37
C TRP A 73 15.34 -23.38 -8.01
N VAL A 74 15.38 -24.67 -7.69
CA VAL A 74 16.60 -25.44 -7.44
C VAL A 74 16.82 -26.41 -8.59
N GLY A 75 17.98 -26.32 -9.23
CA GLY A 75 18.40 -27.26 -10.26
C GLY A 75 18.69 -28.63 -9.65
N THR A 76 17.90 -29.63 -10.01
CA THR A 76 18.17 -31.04 -9.74
C THR A 76 18.62 -31.70 -11.05
N GLY A 77 19.87 -31.48 -11.44
CA GLY A 77 20.44 -32.01 -12.67
C GLY A 77 19.72 -31.47 -13.92
N ARG A 78 18.95 -32.33 -14.61
CA ARG A 78 18.22 -31.99 -15.85
C ARG A 78 16.87 -31.29 -15.64
N THR A 79 16.42 -31.14 -14.39
CA THR A 79 15.10 -30.58 -14.06
C THR A 79 15.22 -29.50 -12.99
N CYS A 80 14.36 -28.49 -13.04
CA CYS A 80 14.22 -27.50 -11.98
C CYS A 80 13.05 -27.91 -11.07
N LYS A 81 13.26 -27.86 -9.75
CA LYS A 81 12.23 -28.09 -8.74
C LYS A 81 12.04 -26.83 -7.92
N VAL A 82 10.85 -26.66 -7.33
CA VAL A 82 10.61 -25.61 -6.35
C VAL A 82 11.42 -25.93 -5.09
N SER A 83 12.11 -24.94 -4.56
CA SER A 83 12.88 -25.04 -3.32
C SER A 83 11.97 -25.20 -2.11
N ASP A 84 12.52 -25.62 -0.97
CA ASP A 84 11.77 -25.66 0.29
C ASP A 84 11.24 -24.27 0.67
N ARG A 85 12.04 -23.21 0.47
CA ARG A 85 11.58 -21.82 0.67
C ARG A 85 10.44 -21.42 -0.25
N GLY A 86 10.44 -21.93 -1.48
CA GLY A 86 9.37 -21.70 -2.44
C GLY A 86 8.09 -22.41 -2.02
N ARG A 87 8.19 -23.62 -1.46
CA ARG A 87 7.05 -24.35 -0.86
C ARG A 87 6.51 -23.65 0.38
N ASP A 88 7.37 -23.23 1.30
CA ASP A 88 6.94 -22.50 2.51
C ASP A 88 6.18 -21.22 2.13
N PHE A 89 6.69 -20.50 1.13
CA PHE A 89 6.01 -19.31 0.61
C PHE A 89 4.68 -19.67 -0.05
N HIS A 90 4.64 -20.75 -0.84
CA HIS A 90 3.42 -21.22 -1.47
C HIS A 90 2.35 -21.59 -0.43
N ASP A 91 2.72 -22.32 0.62
CA ASP A 91 1.78 -22.73 1.67
C ASP A 91 1.22 -21.51 2.42
N LEU A 92 2.05 -20.49 2.65
CA LEU A 92 1.61 -19.22 3.22
C LEU A 92 0.62 -18.48 2.30
N VAL A 93 0.91 -18.44 1.00
CA VAL A 93 0.04 -17.82 0.00
C VAL A 93 -1.28 -18.59 -0.09
N ALA A 94 -1.24 -19.93 -0.12
CA ALA A 94 -2.40 -20.81 -0.20
C ALA A 94 -3.31 -20.70 1.04
N MET A 95 -2.72 -20.46 2.22
CA MET A 95 -3.48 -20.21 3.43
C MET A 95 -4.18 -18.84 3.41
N THR A 96 -3.57 -17.85 2.76
CA THR A 96 -4.06 -16.46 2.75
C THR A 96 -5.07 -16.21 1.63
N ILE A 97 -4.92 -16.91 0.51
CA ILE A 97 -5.67 -16.65 -0.72
C ILE A 97 -6.67 -17.79 -0.98
N PRO A 98 -7.96 -17.47 -1.18
CA PRO A 98 -8.96 -18.48 -1.53
C PRO A 98 -8.73 -19.02 -2.94
N GLN A 99 -9.00 -20.31 -3.11
CA GLN A 99 -9.02 -20.97 -4.42
C GLN A 99 -10.29 -20.53 -5.17
N LEU A 100 -10.13 -19.68 -6.18
CA LEU A 100 -11.26 -19.15 -6.96
C LEU A 100 -11.33 -19.76 -8.37
N ASN A 101 -10.19 -20.16 -8.94
CA ASN A 101 -10.06 -20.73 -10.28
C ASN A 101 -10.79 -19.88 -11.35
N THR A 102 -10.62 -18.56 -11.29
CA THR A 102 -11.28 -17.64 -12.22
C THR A 102 -10.83 -17.90 -13.65
N THR A 103 -11.76 -17.90 -14.60
CA THR A 103 -11.47 -18.01 -16.04
C THR A 103 -11.41 -16.66 -16.77
N SER A 104 -11.82 -15.58 -16.09
CA SER A 104 -11.84 -14.22 -16.61
C SER A 104 -10.43 -13.63 -16.74
N ARG A 105 -10.30 -12.58 -17.56
CA ARG A 105 -9.06 -11.80 -17.66
C ARG A 105 -8.87 -10.98 -16.40
N LEU A 106 -7.64 -10.92 -15.91
CA LEU A 106 -7.29 -10.35 -14.62
C LEU A 106 -6.26 -9.23 -14.79
N LYS A 107 -6.36 -8.26 -13.89
CA LYS A 107 -5.33 -7.28 -13.62
C LYS A 107 -4.77 -7.52 -12.23
N LEU A 108 -3.45 -7.60 -12.14
CA LEU A 108 -2.73 -7.86 -10.90
C LEU A 108 -1.88 -6.64 -10.54
N ASP A 109 -2.23 -6.02 -9.42
CA ASP A 109 -1.50 -4.92 -8.81
C ASP A 109 -0.76 -5.43 -7.58
N VAL A 110 0.57 -5.38 -7.62
CA VAL A 110 1.44 -5.84 -6.51
C VAL A 110 2.29 -4.69 -5.99
N THR A 111 2.26 -4.50 -4.68
CA THR A 111 3.16 -3.57 -3.98
C THR A 111 4.09 -4.34 -3.05
N PHE A 112 5.39 -4.27 -3.33
CA PHE A 112 6.41 -4.90 -2.51
C PHE A 112 6.99 -3.91 -1.50
N HIS A 113 6.82 -4.22 -0.22
CA HIS A 113 7.51 -3.56 0.88
C HIS A 113 8.68 -4.44 1.32
N PHE A 114 9.89 -4.06 0.96
CA PHE A 114 11.09 -4.82 1.32
C PHE A 114 11.57 -4.47 2.74
N PRO A 115 12.23 -5.39 3.45
CA PRO A 115 12.72 -5.16 4.81
C PRO A 115 13.95 -4.24 4.84
N ASN A 116 14.72 -4.21 3.76
CA ASN A 116 15.99 -3.49 3.68
C ASN A 116 16.08 -2.72 2.36
N ARG A 117 16.95 -1.71 2.32
CA ARG A 117 17.27 -0.91 1.10
C ARG A 117 18.17 -1.64 0.10
N GLN A 118 18.24 -2.97 0.16
CA GLN A 118 19.04 -3.73 -0.78
C GLN A 118 18.50 -3.57 -2.20
N ARG A 119 19.42 -3.40 -3.14
CA ARG A 119 19.09 -3.42 -4.56
C ARG A 119 18.63 -4.84 -4.92
N ARG A 120 17.42 -4.93 -5.44
CA ARG A 120 16.69 -6.17 -5.72
C ARG A 120 15.88 -5.94 -6.98
N ASP A 121 15.94 -6.87 -7.91
CA ASP A 121 15.17 -6.79 -9.14
C ASP A 121 13.73 -7.19 -8.83
N ILE A 122 12.78 -6.33 -9.17
CA ILE A 122 11.38 -6.45 -8.73
C ILE A 122 10.67 -7.58 -9.48
N ASP A 123 11.00 -7.74 -10.76
CA ASP A 123 10.55 -8.82 -11.64
C ASP A 123 10.85 -10.20 -11.06
N ASN A 124 11.99 -10.37 -10.39
CA ASN A 124 12.33 -11.63 -9.71
C ASN A 124 11.31 -11.99 -8.62
N PHE A 125 10.87 -11.00 -7.85
CA PHE A 125 9.87 -11.22 -6.79
C PHE A 125 8.47 -11.37 -7.36
N LEU A 126 8.16 -10.62 -8.41
CA LEU A 126 6.89 -10.72 -9.14
C LEU A 126 6.68 -12.12 -9.70
N LYS A 127 7.67 -12.68 -10.40
CA LYS A 127 7.55 -14.00 -11.02
C LYS A 127 7.29 -15.11 -10.01
N ALA A 128 7.99 -15.09 -8.87
CA ALA A 128 7.74 -16.04 -7.79
C ALA A 128 6.34 -15.88 -7.17
N THR A 129 5.85 -14.64 -7.09
CA THR A 129 4.50 -14.33 -6.58
C THR A 129 3.43 -14.87 -7.53
N ILE A 130 3.53 -14.59 -8.84
CA ILE A 130 2.57 -15.08 -9.85
C ILE A 130 2.50 -16.61 -9.87
N ASP A 131 3.65 -17.29 -9.90
CA ASP A 131 3.71 -18.75 -9.87
C ASP A 131 3.02 -19.32 -8.62
N SER A 132 3.16 -18.64 -7.48
CA SER A 132 2.47 -19.02 -6.24
C SER A 132 0.95 -18.79 -6.35
N LEU A 133 0.50 -17.66 -6.92
CA LEU A 133 -0.92 -17.37 -7.10
C LEU A 133 -1.62 -18.39 -8.00
N VAL A 134 -0.98 -18.81 -9.09
CA VAL A 134 -1.49 -19.82 -10.03
C VAL A 134 -1.59 -21.18 -9.32
N LYS A 135 -0.53 -21.61 -8.63
CA LYS A 135 -0.55 -22.88 -7.90
C LYS A 135 -1.53 -22.90 -6.72
N CYS A 136 -1.79 -21.74 -6.11
CA CYS A 136 -2.83 -21.60 -5.09
C CYS A 136 -4.25 -21.64 -5.69
N GLY A 137 -4.42 -21.79 -7.00
CA GLY A 137 -5.74 -21.88 -7.62
C GLY A 137 -6.50 -20.56 -7.62
N LEU A 138 -5.81 -19.41 -7.62
CA LEU A 138 -6.49 -18.12 -7.79
C LEU A 138 -7.02 -17.96 -9.23
N CYS A 139 -6.20 -18.37 -10.19
CA CYS A 139 -6.43 -18.29 -11.62
C CYS A 139 -6.05 -19.64 -12.25
N VAL A 140 -6.64 -19.95 -13.40
CA VAL A 140 -6.40 -21.24 -14.08
C VAL A 140 -5.05 -21.21 -14.80
N ASP A 141 -4.67 -20.06 -15.35
CA ASP A 141 -3.45 -19.89 -16.13
C ASP A 141 -2.83 -18.51 -15.92
N ASP A 142 -1.51 -18.40 -16.02
CA ASP A 142 -0.80 -17.12 -15.88
C ASP A 142 -1.06 -16.17 -17.08
N GLU A 143 -1.44 -16.73 -18.24
CA GLU A 143 -1.87 -15.98 -19.43
C GLU A 143 -3.09 -15.09 -19.17
N GLN A 144 -3.88 -15.36 -18.12
CA GLN A 144 -5.07 -14.57 -17.80
C GLN A 144 -4.74 -13.16 -17.29
N PHE A 145 -3.50 -12.92 -16.85
CA PHE A 145 -3.04 -11.61 -16.41
C PHE A 145 -2.68 -10.72 -17.61
N ASP A 146 -3.66 -9.97 -18.12
CA ASP A 146 -3.44 -9.03 -19.23
C ASP A 146 -2.73 -7.74 -18.76
N GLU A 147 -2.99 -7.32 -17.53
CA GLU A 147 -2.37 -6.13 -16.93
C GLU A 147 -1.63 -6.47 -15.62
N LEU A 148 -0.36 -6.10 -15.56
CA LEU A 148 0.51 -6.26 -14.39
C LEU A 148 1.03 -4.90 -13.95
N SER A 149 0.62 -4.42 -12.77
CA SER A 149 1.23 -3.25 -12.15
C SER A 149 2.07 -3.67 -10.96
N VAL A 150 3.33 -3.25 -10.94
CA VAL A 150 4.21 -3.52 -9.81
C VAL A 150 4.82 -2.24 -9.29
N LYS A 151 4.73 -2.06 -7.98
CA LYS A 151 5.23 -0.89 -7.27
C LYS A 151 6.15 -1.31 -6.14
N ARG A 152 7.19 -0.51 -5.91
CA ARG A 152 8.04 -0.61 -4.72
C ARG A 152 7.47 0.33 -3.67
N GLY A 153 7.01 -0.22 -2.55
CA GLY A 153 6.51 0.54 -1.42
C GLY A 153 7.61 0.97 -0.46
N GLU A 154 7.17 1.47 0.70
CA GLU A 154 8.04 1.81 1.82
C GLU A 154 8.74 0.58 2.43
N ILE A 155 9.80 0.83 3.18
CA ILE A 155 10.60 -0.22 3.83
C ILE A 155 9.91 -0.63 5.12
N ILE A 156 9.41 -1.86 5.19
CA ILE A 156 8.74 -2.42 6.36
C ILE A 156 9.59 -3.56 6.92
N LYS A 157 10.04 -3.44 8.17
CA LYS A 157 10.81 -4.51 8.84
C LYS A 157 9.98 -5.80 8.86
N GLY A 158 10.54 -6.89 8.33
CA GLY A 158 9.84 -8.17 8.14
C GLY A 158 9.30 -8.40 6.72
N GLY A 159 9.15 -7.32 5.94
CA GLY A 159 8.60 -7.35 4.60
C GLY A 159 7.10 -7.54 4.56
N LEU A 160 6.47 -6.98 3.53
CA LEU A 160 5.04 -7.07 3.30
C LEU A 160 4.78 -7.05 1.80
N ILE A 161 3.90 -7.94 1.33
CA ILE A 161 3.42 -7.94 -0.06
C ILE A 161 1.95 -7.55 0.00
N LYS A 162 1.57 -6.51 -0.73
CA LYS A 162 0.17 -6.18 -0.94
C LYS A 162 -0.21 -6.61 -2.34
N ILE A 163 -1.24 -7.45 -2.44
CA ILE A 163 -1.73 -7.99 -3.69
C ILE A 163 -3.18 -7.55 -3.85
N ILE A 164 -3.48 -6.96 -5.00
CA ILE A 164 -4.82 -6.58 -5.40
C ILE A 164 -5.05 -7.22 -6.77
N VAL A 165 -6.12 -8.00 -6.89
CA VAL A 165 -6.53 -8.63 -8.15
C VAL A 165 -7.89 -8.09 -8.55
N LEU A 166 -7.95 -7.59 -9.77
CA LEU A 166 -9.10 -6.98 -10.40
C LEU A 166 -9.51 -7.88 -11.58
N GLU A 167 -10.81 -8.11 -11.73
CA GLU A 167 -11.37 -8.73 -12.93
C GLU A 167 -11.48 -7.68 -14.03
N LEU A 168 -10.94 -7.92 -15.21
CA LEU A 168 -11.16 -7.05 -16.36
C LEU A 168 -12.48 -7.46 -17.02
N GLN A 169 -13.49 -6.57 -16.97
CA GLN A 169 -14.72 -6.76 -17.72
C GLN A 169 -14.45 -6.52 -19.20
N LYS A 170 -14.91 -7.45 -20.04
CA LYS A 170 -14.89 -7.32 -21.50
C LYS A 170 -16.13 -6.56 -21.99
#